data_AF-A0A0A1XCT2-F1
#
_entry.id   AF-A0A0A1XCT2-F1
#
_cell.length_a   1.000
_cell.length_b   1.000
_cell.length_c   1.000
_cell.angle_alpha   90.00
_cell.angle_beta   90.00
_cell.angle_gamma   90.00
#
_symmetry.space_group_name_H-M   'P 1'
#
loop_
_entity.id
_entity.type
_entity.pdbx_description
1 polymer ?
#
loop_
_entity_poly.entity_id
_entity_poly.type
_entity_poly.pdbx_seq_one_letter_code
_entity_poly.pdbx_strand_id
1 'polypeptide(L)'
;MLATQLNQLHVEGKLSEYTIVRVDKYITSAVNDNVARKRVLIIVELSVLKPGNEVGKKIGTPVSYTEEDAAQSNKASSSNNGTVPKPTATSNAKEAEPHPSPYNNNN
;
A
#
# COMPACT_ATOMS: atom_id res chain seq x y z
N MET A 1 -12.11 -15.84 5.20
CA MET A 1 -13.47 -16.39 5.41
C MET A 1 -14.47 -15.51 4.66
N LEU A 2 -15.57 -16.08 4.17
CA LEU A 2 -16.68 -15.33 3.58
C LEU A 2 -17.78 -15.13 4.62
N ALA A 3 -18.45 -13.98 4.61
CA ALA A 3 -19.69 -13.78 5.34
C ALA A 3 -20.79 -14.69 4.76
N THR A 4 -21.70 -15.17 5.61
CA THR A 4 -22.75 -16.12 5.22
C THR A 4 -23.64 -15.60 4.08
N GLN A 5 -23.88 -14.29 4.02
CA GLN A 5 -24.61 -13.63 2.95
C GLN A 5 -23.98 -13.80 1.56
N LEU A 6 -22.67 -14.06 1.47
CA LEU A 6 -21.97 -14.27 0.20
C LEU A 6 -21.90 -15.74 -0.22
N ASN A 7 -22.40 -16.67 0.61
CA ASN A 7 -22.36 -18.11 0.30
C ASN A 7 -23.08 -18.45 -1.01
N GLN A 8 -24.14 -17.69 -1.35
CA GLN A 8 -24.87 -17.89 -2.60
C GLN A 8 -23.95 -17.74 -3.83
N LEU A 9 -23.01 -16.81 -3.82
CA LEU A 9 -22.05 -16.62 -4.92
C LEU A 9 -21.10 -17.82 -5.08
N HIS A 10 -20.80 -18.52 -3.98
CA HIS A 10 -20.01 -19.74 -4.03
C HIS A 10 -20.83 -20.92 -4.54
N VAL A 11 -22.05 -21.10 -4.02
CA VAL A 11 -22.96 -22.19 -4.44
C VAL A 11 -23.34 -22.07 -5.93
N GLU A 12 -23.53 -20.85 -6.44
CA GLU A 12 -23.79 -20.58 -7.86
C GLU A 12 -22.55 -20.72 -8.75
N GLY A 13 -21.37 -21.04 -8.20
CA GLY A 13 -20.12 -21.18 -8.96
C GLY A 13 -19.52 -19.87 -9.46
N LYS A 14 -20.03 -18.71 -9.04
CA LYS A 14 -19.48 -17.39 -9.40
C LYS A 14 -18.15 -17.10 -8.73
N LEU A 15 -17.84 -17.81 -7.63
CA LEU A 15 -16.56 -17.77 -6.92
C LEU A 15 -15.79 -19.10 -7.10
N SER A 16 -15.64 -19.54 -8.34
CA SER A 16 -14.79 -20.68 -8.69
C SER A 16 -13.31 -20.32 -8.63
N GLU A 17 -12.45 -21.33 -8.72
CA GLU A 17 -10.99 -21.15 -8.71
C GLU A 17 -10.53 -20.14 -9.77
N TYR A 18 -9.49 -19.36 -9.46
CA TYR A 18 -8.93 -18.29 -10.30
C TYR A 18 -9.82 -17.06 -10.55
N THR A 19 -11.03 -17.02 -9.99
CA THR A 19 -11.89 -15.83 -10.08
C THR A 19 -11.19 -14.61 -9.49
N ILE A 20 -11.14 -13.52 -10.24
CA ILE A 20 -10.60 -12.24 -9.76
C ILE A 20 -11.74 -11.45 -9.14
N VAL A 21 -11.58 -11.11 -7.88
CA VAL A 21 -12.54 -10.32 -7.11
C VAL A 21 -11.91 -9.04 -6.59
N ARG A 22 -12.72 -7.99 -6.46
CA ARG A 22 -12.40 -6.82 -5.65
C ARG A 22 -13.10 -6.99 -4.31
N VAL A 23 -12.36 -6.85 -3.22
CA VAL A 23 -12.96 -6.81 -1.88
C VAL A 23 -13.45 -5.39 -1.63
N ASP A 24 -14.76 -5.21 -1.48
CA ASP A 24 -15.38 -3.90 -1.29
C ASP A 24 -15.52 -3.59 0.21
N LYS A 25 -15.87 -4.60 1.02
CA LYS A 25 -16.02 -4.46 2.47
C LYS A 25 -15.52 -5.70 3.20
N TYR A 26 -14.74 -5.49 4.25
CA TYR A 26 -14.18 -6.56 5.05
C TYR A 26 -14.06 -6.18 6.52
N ILE A 27 -13.94 -7.20 7.36
CA ILE A 27 -13.66 -7.09 8.79
C ILE A 27 -12.38 -7.90 9.06
N THR A 28 -11.46 -7.34 9.83
CA THR A 28 -10.29 -8.04 10.34
C THR A 28 -10.53 -8.42 11.79
N SER A 29 -10.18 -9.67 12.14
CA SER A 29 -10.27 -10.15 13.52
C SER A 29 -8.95 -10.78 13.93
N ALA A 30 -8.45 -10.40 15.10
CA ALA A 30 -7.34 -11.11 15.74
C ALA A 30 -7.93 -12.24 16.60
N VAL A 31 -7.52 -13.47 16.32
CA VAL A 31 -7.79 -14.62 17.17
C VAL A 31 -6.54 -14.80 18.03
N ASN A 32 -6.67 -14.46 19.32
CA ASN A 32 -5.61 -14.62 20.29
C ASN A 32 -5.68 -16.05 20.83
N ASP A 33 -4.95 -16.96 20.21
CA ASP A 33 -4.58 -18.21 20.87
C ASP A 33 -3.26 -17.98 21.61
N ASN A 34 -3.12 -18.54 22.82
CA ASN A 34 -1.98 -18.34 23.74
C ASN A 34 -0.58 -18.60 23.13
N VAL A 35 -0.50 -19.13 21.90
CA VAL A 35 0.72 -19.54 21.21
C VAL A 35 1.02 -18.68 19.96
N ALA A 36 0.01 -18.08 19.30
CA ALA A 36 0.22 -17.29 18.09
C ALA A 36 -0.92 -16.30 17.84
N ARG A 37 -0.59 -15.08 17.40
CA ARG A 37 -1.59 -14.09 16.95
C ARG A 37 -2.03 -14.43 15.54
N LYS A 38 -3.15 -15.13 15.38
CA LYS A 38 -3.72 -15.38 14.06
C LYS A 38 -4.63 -14.23 13.68
N ARG A 39 -4.48 -13.69 12.47
CA ARG A 39 -5.40 -12.69 11.91
C ARG A 39 -6.30 -13.34 10.88
N VAL A 40 -7.60 -13.09 10.99
CA VAL A 40 -8.62 -13.60 10.07
C VAL A 40 -9.21 -12.41 9.32
N LEU A 41 -9.23 -12.51 7.98
CA LEU A 41 -9.96 -11.60 7.10
C LEU A 41 -11.34 -12.19 6.78
N ILE A 42 -12.39 -11.46 7.15
CA ILE A 42 -13.79 -11.80 6.87
C ILE A 42 -14.27 -10.85 5.77
N ILE A 43 -14.57 -11.39 4.60
CA ILE A 43 -15.06 -10.61 3.46
C ILE A 43 -16.59 -10.51 3.57
N VAL A 44 -17.10 -9.28 3.64
CA VAL A 44 -18.53 -8.98 3.82
C VAL A 44 -19.18 -8.63 2.48
N GLU A 45 -18.49 -7.86 1.64
CA GLU A 45 -18.92 -7.48 0.30
C GLU A 45 -17.74 -7.58 -0.67
N LEU A 46 -18.00 -8.11 -1.86
CA LEU A 46 -17.04 -8.23 -2.95
C LEU A 46 -17.74 -8.10 -4.30
N SER A 47 -16.96 -7.73 -5.30
CA SER A 47 -17.37 -7.66 -6.70
C SER A 47 -16.53 -8.60 -7.55
N VAL A 48 -17.17 -9.45 -8.36
CA VAL A 48 -16.46 -10.30 -9.33
C VAL A 48 -16.05 -9.46 -10.52
N LEU A 49 -14.75 -9.37 -10.78
CA LEU A 49 -14.20 -8.61 -11.91
C LEU A 49 -14.02 -9.50 -13.14
N LYS A 50 -13.51 -10.72 -12.92
CA LYS A 50 -13.30 -11.72 -13.98
C LYS A 50 -13.62 -13.12 -13.46
N PRO A 51 -14.44 -13.91 -14.19
CA PRO A 51 -14.78 -15.26 -13.79
C PRO A 51 -13.56 -16.19 -13.89
N GLY A 52 -13.48 -17.16 -12.99
CA GLY A 52 -12.35 -18.10 -12.92
C GLY A 52 -12.06 -18.85 -14.21
N ASN A 53 -13.10 -19.20 -14.96
CA ASN A 53 -12.98 -19.89 -16.24
C ASN A 53 -12.30 -19.05 -17.34
N GLU A 54 -12.40 -17.72 -17.26
CA GLU A 54 -11.72 -16.80 -18.18
C GLU A 54 -10.23 -16.65 -17.81
N VAL A 55 -9.91 -16.69 -16.50
CA VAL A 55 -8.55 -16.51 -15.99
C VAL A 55 -7.73 -17.80 -16.12
N GLY A 56 -8.30 -18.92 -15.70
CA GLY A 56 -7.81 -20.29 -15.93
C GLY A 56 -6.47 -20.66 -15.27
N LYS A 57 -5.78 -19.72 -14.61
CA LYS A 57 -4.49 -19.97 -13.97
C LYS A 57 -4.17 -18.97 -12.86
N LYS A 58 -3.22 -19.36 -12.01
CA LYS A 58 -2.61 -18.48 -11.01
C LYS A 58 -1.85 -17.33 -11.68
N ILE A 59 -2.01 -16.11 -11.15
CA ILE A 59 -1.30 -14.93 -11.64
C ILE A 59 0.06 -14.83 -10.96
N GLY A 60 1.14 -14.84 -11.75
CA GLY A 60 2.51 -14.72 -11.26
C GLY A 60 2.91 -15.83 -10.28
N THR A 61 3.81 -15.49 -9.35
CA THR A 61 4.37 -16.43 -8.36
C THR A 61 4.22 -15.88 -6.95
N PRO A 62 3.00 -15.82 -6.38
CA PRO A 62 2.82 -15.30 -5.03
C PRO A 62 3.40 -16.29 -4.02
N VAL A 63 4.09 -15.72 -3.04
CA VAL A 63 4.69 -16.40 -1.90
C VAL A 63 3.74 -16.34 -0.70
N SER A 64 3.87 -17.30 0.22
CA SER A 64 3.09 -17.31 1.45
C SER A 64 3.45 -16.11 2.33
N TYR A 65 2.44 -15.45 2.88
CA TYR A 65 2.65 -14.37 3.85
C TYR A 65 2.99 -14.95 5.23
N THR A 66 4.08 -14.47 5.83
CA THR A 66 4.40 -14.67 7.25
C THR A 66 4.35 -13.34 8.00
N GLU A 67 4.03 -13.35 9.30
CA GLU A 67 4.01 -12.09 10.08
C GLU A 67 5.42 -11.46 10.21
N GLU A 68 6.47 -12.29 10.12
CA GLU A 68 7.87 -11.89 10.17
C GLU A 68 8.26 -11.05 8.94
N ASP A 69 7.85 -11.48 7.74
CA ASP A 69 8.12 -10.77 6.48
C ASP A 69 7.44 -9.39 6.43
N ALA A 70 6.27 -9.25 7.06
CA ALA A 70 5.50 -8.02 7.09
C ALA A 70 6.11 -6.92 7.97
N ALA A 71 6.84 -7.32 9.01
CA ALA A 71 7.57 -6.37 9.86
C ALA A 71 8.74 -5.72 9.11
N GLN A 72 9.33 -6.43 8.15
CA GLN A 72 10.44 -5.92 7.32
C GLN A 72 9.98 -5.00 6.18
N SER A 73 8.80 -5.21 5.59
CA SER A 73 8.31 -4.38 4.48
C SER A 73 8.01 -2.93 4.87
N ASN A 74 7.78 -2.65 6.17
CA ASN A 74 7.54 -1.29 6.67
C ASN A 74 8.83 -0.50 6.99
N LYS A 75 10.02 -1.09 6.79
CA LYS A 75 11.33 -0.44 7.00
C LYS A 75 12.09 -0.09 5.72
N ALA A 76 11.49 -0.31 4.54
CA ALA A 76 12.14 -0.08 3.25
C ALA A 76 11.60 1.17 2.54
N SER A 77 11.65 2.33 3.20
CA SER A 77 11.53 3.63 2.52
C SER A 77 12.19 4.74 3.33
N SER A 78 13.49 4.61 3.57
CA SER A 78 14.36 5.74 3.92
C SER A 78 15.82 5.43 3.61
N SER A 79 16.16 5.35 2.32
CA SER A 79 17.52 5.57 1.85
C SER A 79 17.51 5.78 0.34
N ASN A 80 17.23 7.01 -0.08
CA ASN A 80 17.73 7.54 -1.35
C ASN A 80 18.51 8.81 -1.01
N ASN A 81 19.72 8.64 -0.45
CA ASN A 81 20.77 9.65 -0.52
C ASN A 81 21.27 9.71 -1.98
N GLY A 82 20.43 10.22 -2.87
CA GLY A 82 20.83 10.62 -4.21
C GLY A 82 21.33 12.05 -4.16
N THR A 83 22.66 12.22 -4.18
CA THR A 83 23.33 13.51 -4.40
C THR A 83 22.76 14.18 -5.64
N VAL A 84 21.94 15.22 -5.46
CA VAL A 84 21.50 16.10 -6.54
C VAL A 84 22.65 17.06 -6.85
N PRO A 85 23.22 17.07 -8.07
CA PRO A 85 24.22 18.07 -8.43
C PRO A 85 23.54 19.44 -8.52
N LYS A 86 24.10 20.39 -7.75
CA LYS A 86 23.78 21.81 -7.74
C LYS A 86 23.80 22.40 -9.16
N PRO A 87 22.78 23.15 -9.61
CA PRO A 87 22.85 23.88 -10.87
C PRO A 87 23.89 25.01 -10.79
N THR A 88 24.85 24.98 -11.72
CA THR A 88 25.88 25.99 -11.95
C THR A 88 25.22 27.27 -12.47
N ALA A 89 25.33 28.38 -11.73
CA ALA A 89 25.01 29.71 -12.23
C ALA A 89 26.33 30.44 -12.55
N THR A 90 26.59 30.68 -13.84
CA THR A 90 27.65 31.58 -14.32
C THR A 90 27.01 32.64 -15.21
N SER A 91 26.89 33.86 -14.71
CA SER A 91 27.34 35.05 -15.44
C SER A 91 27.41 36.28 -14.51
N ASN A 92 28.62 36.81 -14.45
CA ASN A 92 29.15 38.08 -13.93
C ASN A 92 28.18 39.25 -13.77
N ALA A 93 28.27 40.01 -12.66
CA ALA A 93 29.14 41.20 -12.55
C ALA A 93 28.80 42.11 -11.34
N LYS A 94 29.88 42.54 -10.63
CA LYS A 94 30.06 43.75 -9.79
C LYS A 94 29.54 43.82 -8.34
N GLU A 95 30.39 43.35 -7.43
CA GLU A 95 31.09 44.13 -6.37
C GLU A 95 30.55 45.50 -5.92
N ALA A 96 30.11 45.59 -4.64
CA ALA A 96 30.53 46.58 -3.62
C ALA A 96 29.89 46.28 -2.24
N GLU A 97 30.71 46.25 -1.18
CA GLU A 97 30.35 46.12 0.26
C GLU A 97 29.68 47.41 0.86
N PRO A 98 29.54 47.63 2.21
CA PRO A 98 28.91 46.87 3.32
C PRO A 98 27.92 47.73 4.18
N HIS A 99 26.84 47.14 4.74
CA HIS A 99 25.99 47.57 5.91
C HIS A 99 25.45 49.04 5.95
N PRO A 100 24.49 49.45 6.84
CA PRO A 100 23.67 48.76 7.84
C PRO A 100 22.14 48.97 7.70
N SER A 101 21.33 48.22 8.47
CA SER A 101 19.88 48.45 8.65
C SER A 101 19.58 49.79 9.32
N PRO A 102 18.44 50.45 9.00
CA PRO A 102 17.49 50.80 10.06
C PRO A 102 15.98 50.75 9.68
N TYR A 103 15.16 50.50 10.71
CA TYR A 103 13.74 50.89 10.94
C TYR A 103 12.64 50.40 9.97
N ASN A 104 11.69 49.55 10.39
CA ASN A 104 10.49 49.81 11.22
C ASN A 104 9.52 50.85 10.63
N ASN A 105 8.33 50.43 10.17
CA ASN A 105 7.05 50.88 10.73
C ASN A 105 5.87 50.00 10.30
N ASN A 106 4.92 49.92 11.23
CA ASN A 106 3.64 49.22 11.24
C ASN A 106 2.69 49.58 10.09
N ASN A 107 1.78 48.66 9.77
CA ASN A 107 0.35 48.95 9.72
C ASN A 107 -0.47 47.71 10.10
#